data_AF-A0A6F8YQ79-F1
#
_entry.id   AF-A0A6F8YQ79-F1
#
_cell.length_a   1.000
_cell.length_b   1.000
_cell.length_c   1.000
_cell.angle_alpha   90.00
_cell.angle_beta   90.00
_cell.angle_gamma   90.00
#
_symmetry.space_group_name_H-M   'P 1'
#
loop_
_entity.id
_entity.type
_entity.pdbx_description
1 polymer ?
#
loop_
_entity_poly.entity_id
_entity_poly.type
_entity_poly.pdbx_seq_one_letter_code
_entity_poly.pdbx_strand_id
1 'polypeptide(L)'
;MRSFTVLNRSFHELVCSACPNGYLRETVSSEWVRLETIRRSTFGLMPGRPQQSVDEHERIIALIEAGASRNEIEHVAREHKLRTLRAFEARRADGSA
;
A
#
# COMPACT_ATOMS: atom_id res chain seq x y z
N MET A 1 -12.15 -9.38 4.58
CA MET A 1 -11.39 -8.18 5.02
C MET A 1 -10.22 -8.46 5.95
N ARG A 2 -10.42 -9.03 7.15
CA ARG A 2 -9.35 -9.12 8.19
C ARG A 2 -8.05 -9.77 7.70
N SER A 3 -8.17 -10.86 6.92
CA SER A 3 -7.02 -11.54 6.30
C SER A 3 -6.27 -10.64 5.31
N PHE A 4 -6.96 -9.93 4.41
CA PHE A 4 -6.34 -8.99 3.47
C PHE A 4 -5.55 -7.90 4.18
N THR A 5 -6.11 -7.25 5.20
CA THR A 5 -5.40 -6.15 5.89
C THR A 5 -4.09 -6.63 6.52
N VAL A 6 -4.09 -7.83 7.12
CA VAL A 6 -2.88 -8.44 7.70
C VAL A 6 -1.88 -8.77 6.60
N LEU A 7 -2.30 -9.45 5.53
CA LEU A 7 -1.40 -9.84 4.44
C LEU A 7 -0.83 -8.64 3.68
N ASN A 8 -1.65 -7.63 3.41
CA ASN A 8 -1.21 -6.37 2.81
C ASN A 8 -0.12 -5.70 3.67
N ARG A 9 -0.28 -5.72 5.00
CA ARG A 9 0.72 -5.17 5.91
C ARG A 9 2.03 -5.96 5.83
N SER A 10 1.96 -7.28 5.95
CA SER A 10 3.14 -8.14 5.89
C SER A 10 3.89 -8.02 4.55
N PHE A 11 3.18 -7.85 3.44
CA PHE A 11 3.79 -7.55 2.14
C PHE A 11 4.65 -6.28 2.19
N HIS A 12 4.11 -5.17 2.69
CA HIS A 12 4.88 -3.92 2.77
C HIS A 12 6.03 -3.98 3.78
N GLU A 13 5.83 -4.64 4.92
CA GLU A 13 6.90 -4.86 5.91
C GLU A 13 8.06 -5.65 5.28
N LEU A 14 7.76 -6.72 4.53
CA LEU A 14 8.76 -7.54 3.85
C LEU A 14 9.54 -6.71 2.82
N VAL A 15 8.86 -6.01 1.92
CA VAL A 15 9.52 -5.21 0.87
C VAL A 15 10.39 -4.10 1.50
N CYS A 16 9.89 -3.41 2.52
CA CYS A 16 10.64 -2.34 3.20
C CYS A 16 11.82 -2.87 4.03
N SER A 17 11.78 -4.13 4.48
CA SER A 17 12.86 -4.73 5.28
C SER A 17 14.21 -4.79 4.55
N ALA A 18 14.17 -4.84 3.21
CA ALA A 18 15.35 -4.81 2.36
C ALA A 18 16.10 -3.46 2.34
N CYS A 19 15.49 -2.39 2.87
CA CYS A 19 16.17 -1.10 3.00
C CYS A 19 17.26 -1.18 4.09
N PRO A 20 18.53 -0.88 3.79
CA PRO A 20 19.60 -0.96 4.77
C PRO A 20 19.55 0.17 5.81
N ASN A 21 18.79 1.24 5.53
CA ASN A 21 18.66 2.38 6.43
C ASN A 21 17.62 2.08 7.53
N GLY A 22 18.13 1.77 8.73
CA GLY A 22 17.30 1.46 9.90
C GLY A 22 16.36 2.59 10.32
N TYR A 23 16.81 3.85 10.23
CA TYR A 23 15.99 5.02 10.56
C TYR A 23 14.78 5.15 9.62
N LEU A 24 14.97 4.96 8.31
CA LEU A 24 13.87 4.98 7.35
C LEU A 24 12.88 3.84 7.60
N ARG A 25 13.38 2.64 7.92
CA ARG A 25 12.51 1.50 8.25
C ARG A 25 11.65 1.76 9.48
N GLU A 26 12.23 2.33 10.53
CA GLU A 26 11.52 2.67 11.76
C GLU A 26 10.48 3.79 11.52
N THR A 27 10.87 4.82 10.77
CA THR A 27 9.97 5.92 10.39
C THR A 27 8.77 5.39 9.62
N VAL A 28 8.99 4.58 8.58
CA VAL A 28 7.90 3.98 7.79
C VAL A 28 7.01 3.11 8.68
N SER A 29 7.58 2.24 9.51
CA SER A 29 6.81 1.36 10.41
C SER A 29 5.91 2.15 11.38
N SER A 30 6.45 3.19 12.01
CA SER A 30 5.69 4.02 12.96
C SER A 30 4.55 4.79 12.29
N GLU A 31 4.76 5.34 11.10
CA GLU A 31 3.71 6.00 10.32
C GLU A 31 2.63 5.01 9.86
N TRP A 32 3.00 3.77 9.53
CA TRP A 32 2.02 2.71 9.24
C TRP A 32 1.10 2.43 10.41
N VAL A 33 1.64 2.32 11.63
CA VAL A 33 0.84 2.09 12.84
C VAL A 33 -0.14 3.25 13.09
N ARG A 34 0.31 4.49 12.89
CA ARG A 34 -0.55 5.68 13.00
C ARG A 34 -1.70 5.65 11.97
N LEU A 35 -1.41 5.24 10.74
CA LEU A 35 -2.40 5.17 9.67
C LEU A 35 -3.28 3.91 9.71
N GLU A 36 -2.93 2.90 10.49
CA GLU A 36 -3.60 1.60 10.51
C GLU A 36 -5.07 1.71 10.92
N THR A 37 -5.37 2.54 11.92
CA THR A 37 -6.75 2.78 12.39
C THR A 37 -7.62 3.36 11.27
N ILE A 38 -7.08 4.27 10.46
CA ILE A 38 -7.78 4.90 9.33
C ILE A 38 -7.92 3.92 8.16
N ARG A 39 -6.87 3.14 7.84
CA ARG A 39 -6.89 2.22 6.69
C ARG A 39 -7.76 0.99 6.92
N ARG A 40 -7.89 0.51 8.17
CA ARG A 40 -8.73 -0.67 8.50
C ARG A 40 -10.19 -0.44 8.12
N SER A 41 -10.74 0.76 8.34
CA SER A 41 -12.09 1.12 7.90
C SER A 41 -12.13 1.39 6.39
N THR A 42 -11.10 2.02 5.83
CA THR A 42 -11.06 2.44 4.41
C THR A 42 -11.24 1.27 3.42
N PHE A 43 -10.48 0.18 3.52
CA PHE A 43 -10.66 -0.99 2.62
C PHE A 43 -11.98 -1.73 2.86
N GLY A 44 -12.53 -1.60 4.07
CA GLY A 44 -13.85 -2.10 4.42
C GLY A 44 -14.97 -1.48 3.57
N LEU A 45 -14.77 -0.24 3.16
CA LEU A 45 -15.77 0.63 2.57
C LEU A 45 -15.58 0.82 1.05
N MET A 46 -14.61 0.13 0.43
CA MET A 46 -14.25 0.30 -0.98
C MET A 46 -14.34 -1.03 -1.73
N PRO A 47 -15.51 -1.34 -2.34
CA PRO A 47 -15.69 -2.54 -3.15
C PRO A 47 -14.62 -2.63 -4.25
N GLY A 48 -14.05 -3.83 -4.47
CA GLY A 48 -13.05 -4.08 -5.51
C GLY A 48 -11.63 -3.57 -5.24
N ARG A 49 -11.45 -2.56 -4.37
CA ARG A 49 -10.12 -2.01 -4.05
C ARG A 49 -9.12 -3.04 -3.51
N PRO A 50 -9.49 -4.01 -2.63
CA PRO A 50 -8.58 -5.05 -2.18
C PRO A 50 -8.01 -5.88 -3.33
N GLN A 51 -8.84 -6.28 -4.32
CA GLN A 51 -8.37 -7.07 -5.47
C GLN A 51 -7.40 -6.26 -6.33
N GLN A 52 -7.75 -5.01 -6.66
CA GLN A 52 -6.87 -4.11 -7.41
C GLN A 52 -5.53 -3.90 -6.69
N SER A 53 -5.51 -3.94 -5.36
CA SER A 53 -4.28 -3.82 -4.57
C SER A 53 -3.38 -5.03 -4.75
N VAL A 54 -3.94 -6.22 -4.88
CA VAL A 54 -3.19 -7.46 -5.14
C VAL A 54 -2.59 -7.40 -6.54
N ASP A 55 -3.36 -7.03 -7.55
CA ASP A 55 -2.87 -6.88 -8.93
C ASP A 55 -1.73 -5.84 -9.01
N GLU A 56 -1.83 -4.76 -8.24
CA GLU A 56 -0.77 -3.77 -8.08
C GLU A 56 0.49 -4.34 -7.39
N HIS A 57 0.33 -5.22 -6.39
CA HIS A 57 1.44 -5.90 -5.72
C HIS A 57 2.16 -6.86 -6.68
N GLU A 58 1.43 -7.62 -7.49
CA GLU A 58 2.00 -8.49 -8.52
C GLU A 58 2.85 -7.68 -9.51
N ARG A 59 2.37 -6.50 -9.93
CA ARG A 59 3.15 -5.62 -10.82
C ARG A 59 4.44 -5.13 -10.16
N ILE A 60 4.42 -4.80 -8.87
CA ILE A 60 5.63 -4.39 -8.12
C ILE A 60 6.63 -5.56 -8.06
N ILE A 61 6.16 -6.76 -7.75
CA ILE A 61 7.00 -7.97 -7.66
C ILE A 61 7.65 -8.24 -9.03
N ALA A 62 6.87 -8.23 -10.11
CA ALA A 62 7.38 -8.48 -11.45
C ALA A 62 8.49 -7.47 -11.85
N LEU A 63 8.38 -6.20 -11.45
CA LEU A 63 9.41 -5.20 -11.71
C LEU A 63 10.68 -5.45 -10.89
N ILE A 64 10.55 -5.89 -9.65
CA ILE A 64 11.69 -6.25 -8.80
C ILE A 64 12.42 -7.47 -9.37
N GLU A 65 11.68 -8.52 -9.75
CA GLU A 65 12.24 -9.75 -10.32
C GLU A 65 12.93 -9.51 -11.67
N ALA A 66 12.37 -8.62 -12.49
CA ALA A 66 12.97 -8.21 -13.77
C ALA A 66 14.22 -7.31 -13.60
N GLY A 67 14.56 -6.88 -12.38
CA GLY A 67 15.65 -5.96 -12.14
C GLY A 67 15.41 -4.57 -12.75
N ALA A 68 14.15 -4.12 -12.80
CA ALA A 68 13.79 -2.82 -13.35
C ALA A 68 14.49 -1.66 -12.62
N SER A 69 14.50 -0.49 -13.24
CA SER A 69 15.15 0.68 -12.66
C SER A 69 14.51 1.08 -11.32
N ARG A 70 15.32 1.61 -10.41
CA ARG A 70 14.84 2.09 -9.09
C ARG A 70 13.70 3.11 -9.23
N ASN A 71 13.79 3.99 -10.23
CA ASN A 71 12.78 5.02 -10.50
C ASN A 71 11.46 4.41 -10.96
N GLU A 72 11.50 3.36 -11.78
CA GLU A 72 10.28 2.67 -12.24
C GLU A 72 9.59 1.93 -11.10
N ILE A 73 10.36 1.19 -10.29
CA ILE A 73 9.83 0.49 -9.12
C ILE A 73 9.23 1.49 -8.12
N GLU A 74 9.94 2.58 -7.83
CA GLU A 74 9.44 3.65 -6.94
C GLU A 74 8.14 4.24 -7.49
N HIS A 75 8.10 4.58 -8.77
CA HIS A 75 6.94 5.22 -9.37
C HIS A 75 5.69 4.36 -9.23
N VAL A 76 5.79 3.06 -9.55
CA VAL A 76 4.67 2.13 -9.42
C VAL A 76 4.26 1.92 -7.97
N ALA A 77 5.22 1.80 -7.05
CA ALA A 77 4.94 1.68 -5.62
C ALA A 77 4.23 2.91 -5.06
N ARG A 78 4.65 4.12 -5.48
CA ARG A 78 4.03 5.39 -5.10
C ARG A 78 2.61 5.52 -5.66
N GLU A 79 2.40 5.20 -6.94
CA GLU A 79 1.06 5.23 -7.54
C GLU A 79 0.11 4.24 -6.85
N HIS A 80 0.57 3.04 -6.49
CA HIS A 80 -0.21 2.09 -5.69
C HIS A 80 -0.71 2.71 -4.36
N LYS A 81 0.14 3.45 -3.64
CA LYS A 81 -0.26 4.16 -2.41
C LYS A 81 -1.28 5.25 -2.70
N LEU A 82 -1.00 6.09 -3.70
CA LEU A 82 -1.83 7.24 -4.05
C LEU A 82 -3.21 6.84 -4.57
N ARG A 83 -3.34 5.72 -5.29
CA ARG A 83 -4.65 5.21 -5.76
C ARG A 83 -5.61 4.91 -4.61
N THR A 84 -5.10 4.37 -3.50
CA THR A 84 -5.92 4.15 -2.30
C THR A 84 -6.41 5.46 -1.71
N LEU A 85 -5.52 6.46 -1.63
CA LEU A 85 -5.86 7.79 -1.13
C LEU A 85 -6.91 8.46 -2.02
N ARG A 86 -6.67 8.53 -3.33
CA ARG A 86 -7.60 9.14 -4.30
C ARG A 86 -8.98 8.49 -4.26
N ALA A 87 -9.06 7.17 -4.16
CA ALA A 87 -10.33 6.47 -4.11
C ALA A 87 -11.05 6.64 -2.75
N PHE A 88 -10.31 6.88 -1.66
CA PHE A 88 -10.90 7.34 -0.40
C PHE A 88 -11.45 8.77 -0.50
N GLU A 89 -10.68 9.69 -1.08
CA GLU A 89 -11.08 11.09 -1.28
C GLU A 89 -12.33 11.21 -2.17
N ALA A 90 -12.39 10.43 -3.25
CA ALA A 90 -13.56 10.37 -4.13
C ALA A 90 -14.83 9.96 -3.35
N ARG A 91 -14.77 8.87 -2.57
CA ARG A 91 -15.91 8.44 -1.73
C ARG A 91 -16.33 9.49 -0.70
N ARG A 92 -15.36 10.23 -0.15
CA ARG A 92 -15.64 11.29 0.83
C ARG A 92 -16.32 12.50 0.16
N ALA A 93 -15.97 12.79 -1.09
CA ALA A 93 -16.63 13.83 -1.89
C ALA A 93 -18.06 13.43 -2.30
N ASP A 94 -18.31 12.14 -2.54
CA ASP A 94 -19.62 11.59 -2.93
C ASP A 94 -20.64 11.50 -1.77
N GLY A 95 -20.34 12.07 -0.60
CA GLY A 95 -21.28 12.17 0.54
C GLY A 95 -21.68 10.86 1.20
N SER A 96 -21.02 9.75 0.85
CA SER A 96 -21.32 8.40 1.36
C SER A 96 -20.39 8.05 2.53
N ALA A 97 -20.46 8.83 3.62
CA ALA A 97 -19.72 8.59 4.86
C ALA A 97 -20.66 8.19 5.99
#